data_AF-A0A382API9-F1
#
_entry.id   AF-A0A382API9-F1
#
_cell.length_a   1.000
_cell.length_b   1.000
_cell.length_c   1.000
_cell.angle_alpha   90.00
_cell.angle_beta   90.00
_cell.angle_gamma   90.00
#
_symmetry.space_group_name_H-M   'P 1'
#
loop_
_entity.id
_entity.type
_entity.pdbx_description
1 polymer ?
#
loop_
_entity_poly.entity_id
_entity_poly.type
_entity_poly.pdbx_seq_one_letter_code
_entity_poly.pdbx_strand_id
1 'polypeptide(L)'
;KWPRNYIQIGLGLALGIAAVTFVMQLLGVELVSNLAGESLKLTGSKLYTGMAGTFVMGALMTLGVGMYAPTMIMVSMLGMNPVVSFPIMMGSCAFLMPTASIRFMHSNAYTLRPALGLALGGIPGVLVGALVIKEMPLDLMRWLVVVVVAYTSFAMLRSAYIGRLPNTEKA
;
A
#
# COMPACT_ATOMS: atom_id res chain seq x y z
N LYS A 1 -12.84 2.91 23.04
CA LYS A 1 -12.59 1.61 22.35
C LYS A 1 -13.74 1.40 21.37
N TRP A 2 -13.49 1.51 20.06
CA TRP A 2 -14.52 1.26 19.05
C TRP A 2 -14.73 -0.25 18.86
N PRO A 3 -15.95 -0.72 18.54
CA PRO A 3 -16.20 -2.15 18.36
C PRO A 3 -15.45 -2.63 17.11
N ARG A 4 -14.72 -3.75 17.25
CA ARG A 4 -13.84 -4.35 16.21
C ARG A 4 -14.53 -4.45 14.84
N ASN A 5 -15.84 -4.67 14.83
CA ASN A 5 -16.65 -4.86 13.63
C ASN A 5 -16.79 -3.57 12.81
N TYR A 6 -16.95 -2.40 13.45
CA TYR A 6 -17.03 -1.12 12.73
C TYR A 6 -15.69 -0.74 12.11
N ILE A 7 -14.58 -1.08 12.78
CA ILE A 7 -13.23 -0.86 12.26
C ILE A 7 -12.97 -1.77 11.05
N GLN A 8 -13.37 -3.04 11.11
CA GLN A 8 -13.21 -3.99 10.01
C GLN A 8 -14.07 -3.64 8.79
N ILE A 9 -15.31 -3.18 9.00
CA ILE A 9 -16.20 -2.73 7.91
C ILE A 9 -15.64 -1.45 7.29
N GLY A 10 -15.24 -0.46 8.11
CA GLY A 10 -14.67 0.80 7.62
C GLY A 10 -13.38 0.58 6.83
N LEU A 11 -12.47 -0.26 7.34
CA LEU A 11 -11.22 -0.58 6.66
C LEU A 11 -11.44 -1.44 5.40
N GLY A 12 -12.37 -2.39 5.44
CA GLY A 12 -12.75 -3.21 4.28
C GLY A 12 -13.39 -2.40 3.15
N LEU A 13 -14.26 -1.44 3.48
CA LEU A 13 -14.83 -0.47 2.53
C LEU A 13 -13.75 0.46 1.97
N ALA A 14 -12.85 0.98 2.80
CA ALA A 14 -11.73 1.81 2.36
C ALA A 14 -10.82 1.06 1.39
N LEU A 15 -10.49 -0.20 1.69
CA LEU A 15 -9.73 -1.09 0.79
C LEU A 15 -10.50 -1.42 -0.49
N GLY A 16 -11.83 -1.58 -0.42
CA GLY A 16 -12.67 -1.80 -1.60
C GLY A 16 -12.70 -0.59 -2.53
N ILE A 17 -12.89 0.61 -1.97
CA ILE A 17 -12.79 1.87 -2.72
C ILE A 17 -11.39 2.02 -3.30
N ALA A 18 -10.34 1.73 -2.52
CA ALA A 18 -8.96 1.74 -3.00
C ALA A 18 -8.75 0.76 -4.17
N ALA A 19 -9.23 -0.47 -4.07
CA ALA A 19 -9.18 -1.47 -5.14
C ALA A 19 -9.86 -0.96 -6.41
N VAL A 20 -11.06 -0.39 -6.29
CA VAL A 20 -11.82 0.17 -7.42
C VAL A 20 -11.08 1.36 -8.04
N THR A 21 -10.53 2.27 -7.23
CA THR A 21 -9.71 3.39 -7.75
C THR A 21 -8.45 2.89 -8.46
N PHE A 22 -7.85 1.80 -7.99
CA PHE A 22 -6.70 1.14 -8.61
C PHE A 22 -7.05 0.53 -9.97
N VAL A 23 -8.20 -0.16 -10.04
CA VAL A 23 -8.73 -0.73 -11.29
C VAL A 23 -9.08 0.37 -12.28
N MET A 24 -9.69 1.47 -11.82
CA MET A 24 -9.99 2.63 -12.68
C MET A 24 -8.74 3.31 -13.22
N GLN A 25 -7.67 3.40 -12.42
CA GLN A 25 -6.37 3.92 -12.88
C GLN A 25 -5.70 2.97 -13.87
N LEU A 26 -5.90 1.66 -13.73
CA LEU A 26 -5.37 0.64 -14.65
C LEU A 26 -6.11 0.60 -16.00
N LEU A 27 -7.42 0.86 -16.01
CA LEU A 27 -8.29 0.72 -17.19
C LEU A 27 -8.38 1.97 -18.09
N GLY A 28 -7.81 3.12 -17.71
CA GLY A 28 -8.05 4.35 -18.48
C GLY A 28 -7.07 5.52 -18.31
N VAL A 29 -5.87 5.31 -17.77
CA VAL A 29 -4.89 6.40 -17.63
C VAL A 29 -3.50 5.96 -18.15
N GLU A 30 -3.43 5.67 -19.45
CA GLU A 30 -2.19 5.76 -20.25
C GLU A 30 -1.71 7.23 -20.43
N LEU A 31 -2.27 8.19 -19.69
CA LEU A 31 -1.78 9.58 -19.67
C LEU A 31 -0.43 9.74 -18.97
N VAL A 32 -0.03 8.77 -18.15
CA VAL A 32 1.23 8.83 -17.38
C VAL A 32 2.44 8.43 -18.22
N SER A 33 2.28 7.53 -19.19
CA SER A 33 3.38 7.14 -20.09
C SER A 33 3.77 8.26 -21.05
N ASN A 34 2.82 9.11 -21.47
CA ASN A 34 3.07 10.26 -22.34
C ASN A 34 3.62 11.50 -21.61
N LEU A 35 3.61 11.51 -20.28
CA LEU A 35 4.09 12.62 -19.44
C LEU A 35 5.39 12.28 -18.67
N ALA A 36 6.01 11.15 -18.97
CA ALA A 36 7.25 10.73 -18.35
C ALA A 36 8.42 11.55 -18.91
N GLY A 37 8.92 12.50 -18.12
CA GLY A 37 10.19 13.15 -18.43
C GLY A 37 11.38 12.22 -18.17
N GLU A 38 12.48 12.42 -18.89
CA GLU A 38 13.72 11.64 -18.72
C GLU A 38 14.49 11.97 -17.43
N SER A 39 14.00 12.93 -16.64
CA SER A 39 14.73 13.40 -15.47
C SER A 39 14.66 12.40 -14.31
N LEU A 40 15.82 12.13 -13.69
CA LEU A 40 15.94 11.26 -12.51
C LEU A 40 16.03 12.07 -11.20
N LYS A 41 16.03 13.40 -11.29
CA LYS A 41 16.25 14.31 -10.16
C LYS A 41 15.22 15.44 -10.19
N LEU A 42 14.60 15.71 -9.03
CA LEU A 42 13.87 16.95 -8.79
C LEU A 42 14.81 17.97 -8.16
N THR A 43 14.81 19.19 -8.68
CA THR A 43 15.50 20.34 -8.09
C THR A 43 14.49 21.43 -7.72
N GLY A 44 14.80 22.19 -6.65
CA GLY A 44 14.03 23.37 -6.25
C GLY A 44 12.62 23.07 -5.71
N SER A 45 11.64 23.89 -6.11
CA SER A 45 10.26 23.87 -5.62
C SER A 45 9.55 22.53 -5.85
N LYS A 46 9.88 21.83 -6.94
CA LYS A 46 9.34 20.51 -7.26
C LYS A 46 9.63 19.49 -6.16
N LEU A 47 10.83 19.52 -5.56
CA LEU A 47 11.23 18.59 -4.50
C LEU A 47 10.32 18.72 -3.28
N TYR A 48 10.06 19.96 -2.84
CA TYR A 48 9.15 20.23 -1.72
C TYR A 48 7.73 19.75 -2.01
N THR A 49 7.22 19.98 -3.23
CA THR A 49 5.89 19.47 -3.60
C THR A 49 5.83 17.94 -3.65
N GLY A 50 6.90 17.28 -4.09
CA GLY A 50 6.98 15.81 -4.09
C GLY A 50 7.08 15.21 -2.68
N MET A 51 7.81 15.87 -1.79
CA MET A 51 7.87 15.50 -0.37
C MET A 51 6.51 15.66 0.31
N ALA A 52 5.85 16.80 0.10
CA ALA A 52 4.51 17.06 0.64
C ALA A 52 3.47 16.06 0.11
N GLY A 53 3.50 15.77 -1.20
CA GLY A 53 2.60 14.78 -1.80
C GLY A 53 2.84 13.37 -1.27
N THR A 54 4.10 12.94 -1.12
CA THR A 54 4.43 11.63 -0.54
C THR A 54 4.01 11.54 0.93
N PHE A 55 4.09 12.64 1.69
CA PHE A 55 3.61 12.71 3.07
C PHE A 55 2.09 12.54 3.17
N VAL A 56 1.32 13.23 2.32
CA VAL A 56 -0.13 13.09 2.24
C VAL A 56 -0.53 11.67 1.83
N MET A 57 0.16 11.09 0.85
CA MET A 57 -0.06 9.70 0.44
C MET A 57 0.30 8.71 1.57
N GLY A 58 1.34 8.99 2.35
CA GLY A 58 1.70 8.22 3.55
C GLY A 58 0.61 8.25 4.61
N ALA A 59 -0.03 9.41 4.82
CA ALA A 59 -1.21 9.50 5.69
C ALA A 59 -2.39 8.69 5.11
N LEU A 60 -2.61 8.73 3.80
CA LEU A 60 -3.65 7.96 3.11
C LEU A 60 -3.40 6.44 3.17
N MET A 61 -2.14 6.01 3.20
CA MET A 61 -1.75 4.60 3.39
C MET A 61 -2.23 4.05 4.74
N THR A 62 -2.34 4.89 5.77
CA THR A 62 -2.92 4.48 7.06
C THR A 62 -4.42 4.16 6.98
N LEU A 63 -5.10 4.69 5.95
CA LEU A 63 -6.49 4.37 5.62
C LEU A 63 -6.63 3.18 4.67
N GLY A 64 -5.51 2.61 4.18
CA GLY A 64 -5.49 1.45 3.30
C GLY A 64 -5.55 1.77 1.80
N VAL A 65 -5.45 3.05 1.41
CA VAL A 65 -5.34 3.43 -0.01
C VAL A 65 -3.90 3.23 -0.45
N GLY A 66 -3.68 2.34 -1.43
CA GLY A 66 -2.33 2.02 -1.91
C GLY A 66 -1.61 3.26 -2.48
N MET A 67 -0.37 3.50 -2.06
CA MET A 67 0.44 4.64 -2.54
C MET A 67 0.97 4.47 -3.96
N TYR A 68 0.95 3.25 -4.49
CA TYR A 68 1.71 2.93 -5.71
C TYR A 68 1.25 3.70 -6.96
N ALA A 69 -0.05 3.72 -7.25
CA ALA A 69 -0.59 4.46 -8.38
C ALA A 69 -0.55 5.99 -8.21
N PRO A 70 -0.98 6.57 -7.07
CA PRO A 70 -0.91 8.02 -6.90
C PRO A 70 0.53 8.55 -6.87
N THR A 71 1.49 7.83 -6.30
CA THR A 71 2.90 8.23 -6.33
C THR A 71 3.46 8.17 -7.76
N MET A 72 3.12 7.16 -8.56
CA MET A 72 3.55 7.12 -9.97
C MET A 72 2.99 8.29 -10.80
N ILE A 73 1.71 8.64 -10.60
CA ILE A 73 1.10 9.80 -11.27
C ILE A 73 1.80 11.08 -10.84
N MET A 74 1.98 11.29 -9.53
CA MET A 74 2.63 12.49 -9.00
C MET A 74 4.07 12.63 -9.53
N VAL A 75 4.85 11.56 -9.48
CA VAL A 75 6.24 11.52 -9.95
C VAL A 75 6.33 11.85 -11.44
N SER A 76 5.43 11.29 -12.25
CA SER A 76 5.41 11.54 -13.69
C SER A 76 4.97 12.98 -14.00
N MET A 77 3.97 13.51 -13.28
CA MET A 77 3.57 14.93 -13.39
C MET A 77 4.69 15.91 -13.00
N LEU A 78 5.56 15.52 -12.08
CA LEU A 78 6.75 16.30 -11.71
C LEU A 78 7.87 16.23 -12.78
N GLY A 79 7.69 15.39 -13.81
CA GLY A 79 8.61 15.20 -14.93
C GLY A 79 9.68 14.14 -14.69
N MET A 80 9.49 13.27 -13.70
CA MET A 80 10.39 12.16 -13.43
C MET A 80 9.99 10.87 -14.14
N ASN A 81 10.99 10.05 -14.41
CA ASN A 81 10.75 8.71 -14.90
C ASN A 81 9.96 7.87 -13.86
N PRO A 82 8.86 7.19 -14.25
CA PRO A 82 8.05 6.36 -13.37
C PRO A 82 8.83 5.31 -12.59
N VAL A 83 9.97 4.84 -13.12
CA VAL A 83 10.88 3.87 -12.47
C VAL A 83 11.41 4.40 -11.13
N VAL A 84 11.58 5.72 -10.97
CA VAL A 84 12.05 6.35 -9.72
C VAL A 84 10.97 6.27 -8.62
N SER A 85 9.71 6.07 -8.97
CA SER A 85 8.61 5.96 -7.99
C SER A 85 8.76 4.73 -7.09
N PHE A 86 9.34 3.63 -7.62
CA PHE A 86 9.53 2.39 -6.86
C PHE A 86 10.46 2.55 -5.65
N PRO A 87 11.70 3.04 -5.79
CA PRO A 87 12.58 3.25 -4.65
C PRO A 87 12.05 4.33 -3.70
N ILE A 88 11.40 5.39 -4.21
CA ILE A 88 10.75 6.41 -3.36
C ILE A 88 9.68 5.76 -2.47
N MET A 89 8.80 4.94 -3.07
CA MET A 89 7.76 4.22 -2.35
C MET A 89 8.33 3.18 -1.39
N MET A 90 9.35 2.43 -1.80
CA MET A 90 10.00 1.42 -0.96
C MET A 90 10.64 2.07 0.27
N GLY A 91 11.36 3.19 0.07
CA GLY A 91 11.97 3.95 1.15
C GLY A 91 10.94 4.54 2.11
N SER A 92 9.88 5.18 1.61
CA SER A 92 8.86 5.80 2.48
C SER A 92 8.10 4.76 3.32
N CYS A 93 7.74 3.62 2.72
CA CYS A 93 7.10 2.50 3.44
C CYS A 93 8.02 1.87 4.49
N ALA A 94 9.33 1.77 4.22
CA ALA A 94 10.30 1.19 5.14
C ALA A 94 10.39 1.97 6.46
N PHE A 95 10.24 3.30 6.42
CA PHE A 95 10.19 4.13 7.63
C PHE A 95 8.78 4.21 8.24
N LEU A 96 7.73 4.12 7.42
CA LEU A 96 6.34 4.15 7.89
C LEU A 96 5.98 2.89 8.70
N MET A 97 6.43 1.71 8.28
CA MET A 97 6.10 0.45 8.97
C MET A 97 6.56 0.41 10.44
N PRO A 98 7.82 0.72 10.79
CA PRO A 98 8.26 0.79 12.18
C PRO A 98 7.51 1.87 12.98
N THR A 99 7.34 3.07 12.41
CA THR A 99 6.69 4.19 13.09
C THR A 99 5.22 3.92 13.36
N ALA A 100 4.49 3.32 12.42
CA ALA A 100 3.11 2.88 12.63
C ALA A 100 3.03 1.75 13.66
N SER A 101 3.98 0.82 13.66
CA SER A 101 4.00 -0.34 14.55
C SER A 101 4.23 0.02 16.03
N ILE A 102 4.96 1.10 16.32
CA ILE A 102 5.21 1.58 17.71
C ILE A 102 3.90 1.81 18.47
N ARG A 103 2.87 2.37 17.82
CA ARG A 103 1.57 2.60 18.46
C ARG A 103 0.85 1.30 18.82
N PHE A 104 1.00 0.25 18.00
CA PHE A 104 0.44 -1.07 18.26
C PHE A 104 1.19 -1.80 19.38
N MET A 105 2.51 -1.62 19.48
CA MET A 105 3.32 -2.14 20.58
C MET A 105 2.91 -1.50 21.92
N HIS A 106 2.76 -0.17 21.96
CA HIS A 106 2.36 0.54 23.19
C HIS A 106 0.93 0.19 23.64
N SER A 107 0.05 -0.19 22.71
CA SER A 107 -1.33 -0.59 23.03
C SER A 107 -1.49 -2.08 23.36
N ASN A 108 -0.40 -2.87 23.40
CA ASN A 108 -0.41 -4.34 23.55
C ASN A 108 -1.38 -5.03 22.58
N ALA A 109 -1.70 -4.38 21.46
CA ALA A 109 -2.69 -4.82 20.49
C ALA A 109 -2.02 -5.58 19.34
N TYR A 110 -1.07 -6.46 19.65
CA TYR A 110 -0.38 -7.30 18.68
C TYR A 110 -0.17 -8.71 19.24
N THR A 111 -0.13 -9.70 18.36
CA THR A 111 0.15 -11.08 18.73
C THR A 111 1.55 -11.45 18.26
N LEU A 112 2.37 -11.96 19.18
CA LEU A 112 3.78 -12.30 18.91
C LEU A 112 3.93 -13.40 17.84
N ARG A 113 3.00 -14.37 17.82
CA ARG A 113 3.05 -15.51 16.90
C ARG A 113 2.98 -15.09 15.42
N PRO A 114 1.96 -14.33 14.95
CA PRO A 114 1.95 -13.82 13.58
C PRO A 114 3.05 -12.81 13.29
N ALA A 115 3.40 -11.96 14.26
CA ALA A 115 4.44 -10.95 14.08
C ALA A 115 5.82 -11.59 13.80
N LEU A 116 6.21 -12.61 14.57
CA LEU A 116 7.45 -13.36 14.35
C LEU A 116 7.41 -14.15 13.03
N GLY A 117 6.27 -14.75 12.69
CA GLY A 117 6.10 -15.44 11.40
C GLY A 117 6.27 -14.50 10.20
N LEU A 118 5.71 -13.29 10.27
CA LEU A 118 5.86 -12.27 9.23
C LEU A 118 7.29 -11.72 9.17
N ALA A 119 7.96 -11.52 10.32
CA ALA A 119 9.33 -11.05 10.35
C ALA A 119 10.30 -12.08 9.74
N LEU A 120 10.20 -13.34 10.17
CA LEU A 120 11.06 -14.42 9.69
C LEU A 120 10.76 -14.82 8.24
N GLY A 121 9.49 -14.79 7.82
CA GLY A 121 9.11 -15.06 6.43
C GLY A 121 9.39 -13.89 5.48
N GLY A 122 9.34 -12.66 5.98
CA GLY A 122 9.58 -11.45 5.20
C GLY A 122 11.02 -11.30 4.73
N ILE A 123 12.01 -11.65 5.56
CA ILE A 123 13.44 -11.54 5.22
C ILE A 123 13.80 -12.34 3.95
N PRO A 124 13.56 -13.67 3.88
CA PRO A 124 13.82 -14.43 2.67
C PRO A 124 12.85 -14.07 1.53
N GLY A 125 11.59 -13.75 1.85
CA GLY A 125 10.59 -13.37 0.85
C GLY A 125 10.96 -12.10 0.07
N VAL A 126 11.50 -11.08 0.76
CA VAL A 126 11.96 -9.85 0.13
C VAL A 126 13.22 -10.08 -0.70
N LEU A 127 14.14 -10.95 -0.25
CA LEU A 127 15.34 -11.29 -1.05
C LEU A 127 14.96 -11.98 -2.37
N VAL A 128 14.04 -12.95 -2.31
CA VAL A 128 13.52 -13.61 -3.53
C VAL A 128 12.76 -12.60 -4.40
N GLY A 129 11.93 -11.76 -3.79
CA GLY A 129 11.21 -10.70 -4.49
C GLY A 129 12.15 -9.74 -5.22
N ALA A 130 13.16 -9.18 -4.55
CA ALA A 130 14.09 -8.23 -5.15
C ALA A 130 14.84 -8.79 -6.37
N LEU A 131 15.10 -10.10 -6.39
CA LEU A 131 15.76 -10.79 -7.50
C LEU A 131 14.80 -11.04 -8.68
N VAL A 132 13.53 -11.37 -8.40
CA VAL A 132 12.52 -11.67 -9.45
C VAL A 132 11.92 -10.40 -10.05
N ILE A 133 11.73 -9.36 -9.23
CA ILE A 133 11.07 -8.10 -9.60
C ILE A 133 11.90 -7.29 -10.62
N LYS A 134 13.22 -7.50 -10.65
CA LYS A 134 14.17 -6.73 -11.45
C LYS A 134 13.99 -6.92 -12.97
N GLU A 135 13.42 -8.05 -13.39
CA GLU A 135 13.24 -8.45 -14.79
C GLU A 135 11.79 -8.27 -15.28
N MET A 136 10.86 -7.77 -14.45
CA MET A 136 9.42 -7.75 -14.78
C MET A 136 8.96 -6.42 -15.40
N PRO A 137 8.09 -6.47 -16.45
CA PRO A 137 7.47 -5.28 -17.02
C PRO A 137 6.50 -4.65 -16.02
N LEU A 138 6.47 -3.31 -16.00
CA LEU A 138 5.68 -2.49 -15.06
C LEU A 138 4.18 -2.80 -15.10
N ASP A 139 3.66 -3.23 -16.25
CA ASP A 139 2.24 -3.54 -16.41
C ASP A 139 1.83 -4.81 -15.66
N LEU A 140 2.70 -5.81 -15.61
CA LEU A 140 2.45 -7.06 -14.89
C LEU A 140 2.43 -6.82 -13.38
N MET A 141 3.34 -5.95 -12.90
CA MET A 141 3.36 -5.47 -11.51
C MET A 141 2.05 -4.79 -11.10
N ARG A 142 1.55 -3.88 -11.95
CA ARG A 142 0.32 -3.14 -11.69
C ARG A 142 -0.87 -4.09 -11.57
N TRP A 143 -1.00 -5.04 -12.49
CA TRP A 143 -2.04 -6.07 -12.45
C TRP A 143 -1.95 -6.97 -11.20
N LEU A 144 -0.74 -7.38 -10.82
CA LEU A 144 -0.51 -8.19 -9.63
C LEU A 144 -0.97 -7.47 -8.36
N VAL A 145 -0.63 -6.18 -8.22
CA VAL A 145 -1.07 -5.37 -7.07
C VAL A 145 -2.59 -5.26 -7.02
N VAL A 146 -3.26 -5.07 -8.15
CA VAL A 146 -4.73 -5.03 -8.21
C VAL A 146 -5.34 -6.33 -7.71
N VAL A 147 -4.84 -7.48 -8.16
CA VAL A 147 -5.33 -8.80 -7.72
C VAL A 147 -5.15 -8.97 -6.21
N VAL A 148 -3.98 -8.61 -5.67
CA VAL A 148 -3.69 -8.72 -4.23
C VAL A 148 -4.60 -7.79 -3.41
N VAL A 149 -4.78 -6.54 -3.84
CA VAL A 149 -5.63 -5.57 -3.11
C VAL A 149 -7.11 -5.95 -3.19
N ALA A 150 -7.57 -6.45 -4.34
CA ALA A 150 -8.93 -6.97 -4.48
C ALA A 150 -9.14 -8.18 -3.54
N TYR A 151 -8.16 -9.08 -3.48
CA TYR A 151 -8.19 -10.23 -2.57
C TYR A 151 -8.22 -9.79 -1.10
N THR A 152 -7.36 -8.85 -0.68
CA THR A 152 -7.35 -8.37 0.72
C THR A 152 -8.62 -7.63 1.08
N SER A 153 -9.17 -6.81 0.18
CA SER A 153 -10.47 -6.17 0.37
C SER A 153 -11.58 -7.21 0.57
N PHE A 154 -11.66 -8.21 -0.32
CA PHE A 154 -12.65 -9.27 -0.21
C PHE A 154 -12.48 -10.11 1.07
N ALA A 155 -11.25 -10.46 1.42
CA ALA A 155 -10.95 -11.22 2.64
C ALA A 155 -11.33 -10.44 3.90
N MET A 156 -11.11 -9.12 3.93
CA MET A 156 -11.50 -8.27 5.06
C MET A 156 -13.01 -8.10 5.17
N LEU A 157 -13.71 -7.89 4.05
CA LEU A 157 -15.17 -7.85 3.99
C LEU A 157 -15.79 -9.19 4.43
N ARG A 158 -15.22 -10.31 3.99
CA ARG A 158 -15.64 -11.66 4.40
C ARG A 158 -15.41 -11.90 5.89
N SER A 159 -14.26 -11.49 6.42
CA SER A 159 -13.94 -11.61 7.86
C SER A 159 -14.89 -10.75 8.72
N ALA A 160 -15.25 -9.55 8.25
CA ALA A 160 -16.25 -8.69 8.89
C ALA A 160 -17.66 -9.31 8.87
N TYR A 161 -18.02 -10.05 7.82
CA TYR A 161 -19.29 -10.77 7.72
C TYR A 161 -19.31 -12.03 8.60
N ILE A 162 -18.23 -12.80 8.64
CA ILE A 162 -18.11 -14.02 9.47
C ILE A 162 -18.05 -13.66 10.96
N GLY A 163 -17.39 -12.55 11.33
CA GLY A 163 -17.37 -12.03 12.69
C GLY A 163 -18.74 -11.55 13.23
N ARG A 164 -19.81 -11.62 12.42
CA ARG A 164 -21.21 -11.43 12.86
C ARG A 164 -21.85 -12.71 13.40
N LEU A 165 -21.26 -13.89 13.23
CA LEU A 165 -21.76 -15.09 13.89
C LEU A 165 -21.45 -14.96 15.39
N PRO A 166 -22.46 -15.16 16.27
CA PRO A 166 -22.28 -14.99 17.71
C PRO A 166 -21.15 -15.89 18.17
N ASN A 167 -20.23 -15.32 18.96
CA ASN A 167 -19.26 -16.05 19.78
C ASN A 167 -20.03 -17.11 20.60
N THR A 168 -20.16 -18.29 20.04
CA THR A 168 -20.46 -19.53 20.74
C THR A 168 -19.13 -20.28 20.70
N GLU A 169 -18.62 -20.54 21.91
CA GLU A 169 -17.30 -21.08 22.27
C GLU A 169 -16.20 -20.04 22.53
N LYS A 170 -15.65 -19.91 23.75
CA LYS A 170 -15.74 -20.75 24.95
C LYS A 170 -15.50 -19.87 26.19
N ALA A 171 -16.31 -20.15 27.21
CA ALA A 171 -16.07 -19.82 28.62
C ALA A 171 -14.89 -20.61 29.17
#